data_AF-A0A117Q4E4-F1
#
_entry.id   AF-A0A117Q4E4-F1
#
_cell.length_a   1.000
_cell.length_b   1.000
_cell.length_c   1.000
_cell.angle_alpha   90.00
_cell.angle_beta   90.00
_cell.angle_gamma   90.00
#
_symmetry.space_group_name_H-M   'P 1'
#
loop_
_entity.id
_entity.type
_entity.pdbx_description
1 polymer ?
#
loop_
_entity_poly.entity_id
_entity_poly.type
_entity_poly.pdbx_seq_one_letter_code
_entity_poly.pdbx_strand_id
1 'polypeptide(L)'
;MVVLLSVRVCDVCKRVGIETRHYTVTEGGRMVETDRCGDHADTLEEILEAESPQVEEGSSAAPSAPADEVATMTRKLVEPESKPAAKKAAAPAKKTAAKKTAAKKAVAKKAQSRRPKVTTVAEIEQSKRK
;
A
#
# COMPACT_ATOMS: atom_id res chain seq x y z
N MET A 1 0.70 7.08 -33.85
CA MET A 1 1.50 7.31 -32.63
C MET A 1 0.67 6.89 -31.43
N VAL A 2 1.22 6.08 -30.53
CA VAL A 2 0.56 5.66 -29.29
C VAL A 2 1.25 6.43 -28.16
N VAL A 3 0.48 7.15 -27.34
CA VAL A 3 0.98 7.83 -26.14
C VAL A 3 0.60 6.99 -24.93
N LEU A 4 1.58 6.62 -24.11
CA LEU A 4 1.36 5.93 -22.85
C LEU A 4 1.34 6.96 -21.71
N LEU A 5 0.28 6.94 -20.91
CA LEU A 5 0.09 7.82 -19.76
C LEU A 5 0.10 6.98 -18.48
N SER A 6 0.97 7.32 -17.53
CA SER A 6 1.01 6.73 -16.20
C SER A 6 0.31 7.66 -15.20
N VAL A 7 -0.70 7.15 -14.50
CA VAL A 7 -1.45 7.90 -13.48
C VAL A 7 -1.28 7.18 -12.14
N ARG A 8 -0.86 7.92 -11.11
CA ARG A 8 -0.83 7.40 -9.73
C ARG A 8 -2.20 7.59 -9.09
N VAL A 9 -2.59 6.61 -8.27
CA VAL A 9 -3.91 6.55 -7.65
C VAL A 9 -3.73 6.05 -6.23
N CYS A 10 -4.48 6.60 -5.28
CA CYS A 10 -4.45 6.10 -3.91
C CYS A 10 -4.87 4.62 -3.86
N ASP A 11 -4.07 3.76 -3.22
CA ASP A 11 -4.34 2.32 -3.10
C ASP A 11 -5.62 2.01 -2.31
N VAL A 12 -5.97 2.90 -1.38
CA VAL A 12 -7.09 2.72 -0.45
C VAL A 12 -8.42 3.11 -1.10
N CYS A 13 -8.55 4.34 -1.62
CA CYS A 13 -9.82 4.82 -2.19
C CYS A 13 -9.89 4.76 -3.73
N LYS A 14 -8.78 4.54 -4.43
CA LYS A 14 -8.71 4.45 -5.89
C LYS A 14 -9.28 5.67 -6.65
N ARG A 15 -9.30 6.84 -6.00
CA ARG A 15 -9.73 8.12 -6.60
C ARG A 15 -8.64 8.66 -7.52
N VAL A 16 -9.02 8.97 -8.77
CA VAL A 16 -8.13 9.49 -9.81
C VAL A 16 -8.19 11.01 -9.84
N GLY A 17 -7.06 11.68 -10.13
CA GLY A 17 -7.02 13.15 -10.27
C GLY A 17 -6.88 13.91 -8.95
N ILE A 18 -6.55 13.22 -7.86
CA ILE A 18 -6.19 13.81 -6.57
C ILE A 18 -4.69 13.60 -6.37
N GLU A 19 -4.02 14.55 -5.74
CA GLU A 19 -2.61 14.42 -5.40
C GLU A 19 -2.37 13.21 -4.47
N THR A 20 -1.39 12.38 -4.84
CA THR A 20 -1.02 11.17 -4.11
C THR A 20 0.42 11.28 -3.62
N ARG A 21 0.64 10.95 -2.36
CA ARG A 21 1.96 10.79 -1.74
C ARG A 21 2.35 9.31 -1.74
N HIS A 22 3.61 9.02 -2.01
CA HIS A 22 4.15 7.66 -2.07
C HIS A 22 4.95 7.36 -0.81
N TYR A 23 4.65 6.24 -0.15
CA TYR A 23 5.30 5.82 1.08
C TYR A 23 5.93 4.45 0.89
N THR A 24 7.08 4.26 1.54
CA THR A 24 7.74 2.97 1.68
C THR A 24 7.74 2.62 3.16
N VAL A 25 6.87 1.71 3.57
CA VAL A 25 6.72 1.29 4.97
C VAL A 25 7.57 0.05 5.18
N THR A 26 8.43 0.08 6.21
CA THR A 26 9.29 -1.04 6.59
C THR A 26 8.92 -1.52 7.98
N GLU A 27 8.42 -2.74 8.10
CA GLU A 27 8.01 -3.35 9.38
C GLU A 27 8.50 -4.80 9.44
N GLY A 28 9.23 -5.17 10.49
CA GLY A 28 9.69 -6.54 10.70
C GLY A 28 10.51 -7.12 9.54
N GLY A 29 11.30 -6.29 8.85
CA GLY A 29 12.10 -6.68 7.69
C GLY A 29 11.33 -6.87 6.38
N ARG A 30 10.04 -6.50 6.35
CA ARG A 30 9.23 -6.43 5.13
C ARG A 30 9.09 -4.99 4.69
N MET A 31 9.23 -4.77 3.38
CA MET A 31 9.07 -3.46 2.76
C MET A 31 7.84 -3.49 1.85
N VAL A 32 6.97 -2.50 1.98
CA VAL A 32 5.78 -2.33 1.14
C VAL A 32 5.73 -0.88 0.65
N GLU A 33 5.48 -0.71 -0.64
CA GLU A 33 5.23 0.59 -1.26
C GLU A 33 3.72 0.84 -1.35
N THR A 34 3.27 2.05 -1.01
CA THR A 34 1.85 2.43 -1.12
C THR A 34 1.68 3.90 -1.48
N ASP A 35 0.73 4.18 -2.36
CA ASP A 35 0.30 5.53 -2.73
C ASP A 35 -0.97 5.91 -1.95
N ARG A 36 -0.97 7.09 -1.32
CA ARG A 36 -2.11 7.61 -0.54
C ARG A 36 -2.48 9.04 -0.91
N CYS A 37 -3.78 9.33 -1.01
CA CYS A 37 -4.26 10.71 -1.11
C CYS A 37 -4.15 11.42 0.24
N GLY A 38 -4.19 12.76 0.25
CA GLY A 38 -4.07 13.60 1.46
C GLY A 38 -4.80 13.02 2.69
N ASP A 39 -6.12 12.82 2.58
CA ASP A 39 -6.95 12.28 3.68
C ASP A 39 -6.39 10.98 4.32
N HIS A 40 -5.77 10.09 3.52
CA HIS A 40 -5.26 8.81 3.99
C HIS A 40 -3.76 8.83 4.30
N ALA A 41 -3.05 9.80 3.74
CA ALA A 41 -1.67 10.11 4.04
C ALA A 41 -1.57 10.67 5.46
N ASP A 42 -2.45 11.59 5.83
CA ASP A 42 -2.45 12.22 7.15
C ASP A 42 -2.58 11.18 8.28
N THR A 43 -3.49 10.22 8.14
CA THR A 43 -3.63 9.11 9.12
C THR A 43 -2.38 8.23 9.19
N LEU A 44 -1.65 8.06 8.08
CA LEU A 44 -0.43 7.26 8.08
C LEU A 44 0.72 8.02 8.75
N GLU A 45 0.85 9.31 8.48
CA GLU A 45 1.86 10.19 9.06
C GLU A 45 1.69 10.30 10.58
N GLU A 46 0.45 10.43 11.07
CA GLU A 46 0.16 10.45 12.51
C GLU A 46 0.65 9.18 13.22
N ILE A 47 0.44 8.00 12.61
CA ILE A 47 0.89 6.72 13.16
C ILE A 47 2.43 6.62 13.12
N LEU A 48 3.05 7.02 12.00
CA LEU A 48 4.50 6.98 11.83
C LEU A 48 5.22 7.92 12.82
N GLU A 49 4.64 9.09 13.08
CA GLU A 49 5.17 10.06 14.04
C GLU A 49 4.98 9.58 15.48
N ALA A 50 3.84 8.97 15.81
CA ALA A 50 3.61 8.37 17.13
C ALA A 50 4.56 7.20 17.44
N GLU A 51 4.92 6.41 16.43
CA GLU A 51 5.81 5.26 16.58
C GLU A 51 7.30 5.65 16.58
N SER A 52 7.61 6.89 16.16
CA SER A 52 8.95 7.49 16.18
C SER A 52 9.10 8.41 17.40
N PRO A 53 9.32 7.90 18.64
CA PRO A 53 9.58 8.78 19.76
C PRO A 53 10.80 9.62 19.41
N GLN A 54 10.63 10.94 19.38
CA GLN A 54 11.69 11.91 19.15
C GLN A 54 12.87 11.57 20.06
N VAL A 55 13.92 11.01 19.46
CA VAL A 55 15.27 11.20 20.00
C VAL A 55 15.53 12.68 19.88
N GLU A 56 15.16 13.42 20.92
CA GLU A 56 15.64 14.75 21.19
C GLU A 56 17.17 14.69 21.02
N GLU A 57 17.67 15.25 19.91
CA GLU A 57 19.09 15.52 19.66
C GLU A 57 19.56 16.62 20.62
N GLY A 58 19.56 16.29 21.91
CA GLY A 58 20.36 16.93 22.94
C GLY A 58 21.67 16.18 23.07
N SER A 59 22.61 16.38 22.15
CA SER A 59 24.02 16.08 22.40
C SER A 59 24.89 17.27 22.05
N SER A 60 24.98 18.18 23.02
CA SER A 60 26.11 19.09 23.21
C SER A 60 27.45 18.38 23.02
N ALA A 61 28.18 18.73 21.97
CA ALA A 61 29.61 19.02 22.04
C ALA A 61 30.07 19.55 20.68
N ALA A 62 30.41 20.84 20.63
CA ALA A 62 31.31 21.36 19.62
C ALA A 62 32.73 20.81 19.89
N PRO A 63 33.37 20.17 18.91
CA PRO A 63 34.80 20.31 18.73
C PRO A 63 35.06 21.31 17.59
N SER A 64 35.76 22.37 17.94
CA SER A 64 36.22 23.46 17.11
C SER A 64 37.19 22.98 16.01
N ALA A 65 36.83 23.21 14.74
CA ALA A 65 37.70 23.49 13.56
C ALA A 65 38.82 22.46 13.18
N PRO A 66 39.45 22.52 11.98
CA PRO A 66 39.32 23.50 10.90
C PRO A 66 38.98 22.93 9.52
N ALA A 67 38.69 23.85 8.60
CA ALA A 67 38.55 23.65 7.17
C ALA A 67 39.77 22.95 6.56
N ASP A 68 39.51 21.93 5.73
CA ASP A 68 40.30 21.66 4.54
C ASP A 68 39.47 20.87 3.52
N GLU A 69 39.73 21.14 2.25
CA GLU A 69 39.03 20.68 1.07
C GLU A 69 39.00 19.15 0.94
N VAL A 70 37.96 18.59 0.31
CA VAL A 70 38.12 17.88 -0.98
C VAL A 70 36.80 17.27 -1.51
N ALA A 71 36.63 17.46 -2.81
CA ALA A 71 36.13 16.47 -3.77
C ALA A 71 34.63 16.07 -3.72
N THR A 72 33.85 16.84 -4.46
CA THR A 72 33.11 16.37 -5.66
C THR A 72 33.20 14.86 -5.91
N MET A 73 32.17 14.10 -5.52
CA MET A 73 31.89 12.78 -6.12
C MET A 73 30.44 12.72 -6.60
N THR A 74 30.31 13.14 -7.85
CA THR A 74 29.32 12.76 -8.85
C THR A 74 28.74 11.36 -8.60
N ARG A 75 27.59 11.29 -7.95
CA ARG A 75 26.85 10.03 -7.82
C ARG A 75 26.04 9.81 -9.10
N LYS A 76 26.70 9.08 -10.00
CA LYS A 76 26.22 8.55 -11.27
C LYS A 76 24.84 7.92 -11.12
N LEU A 77 23.90 8.47 -11.87
CA LEU A 77 22.57 7.94 -12.14
C LEU A 77 22.72 6.50 -12.67
N VAL A 78 22.19 5.52 -11.95
CA VAL A 78 21.95 4.17 -12.46
C VAL A 78 20.44 4.01 -12.48
N GLU A 79 19.89 4.12 -13.68
CA GLU A 79 18.54 3.67 -14.02
C GLU A 79 18.49 2.14 -13.95
N PRO A 80 17.60 1.53 -13.15
CA PRO A 80 17.22 0.15 -13.37
C PRO A 80 16.01 0.09 -14.31
N GLU A 81 16.27 -0.23 -15.58
CA GLU A 81 15.26 -0.80 -16.48
C GLU A 81 14.70 -2.09 -15.87
N SER A 82 13.38 -2.16 -15.70
CA SER A 82 12.69 -3.43 -15.42
C SER A 82 11.51 -3.62 -16.36
N LYS A 83 11.64 -4.65 -17.19
CA LYS A 83 10.72 -5.08 -18.25
C LYS A 83 9.34 -5.49 -17.69
N PRO A 84 8.23 -5.21 -18.40
CA PRO A 84 6.90 -5.65 -18.01
C PRO A 84 6.62 -7.08 -18.47
N ALA A 85 6.28 -7.97 -17.55
CA ALA A 85 5.72 -9.29 -17.84
C ALA A 85 4.18 -9.22 -17.84
N ALA A 86 3.59 -9.50 -18.99
CA ALA A 86 2.17 -9.59 -19.24
C ALA A 86 1.47 -10.69 -18.43
N LYS A 87 0.19 -10.49 -18.09
CA LYS A 87 -0.91 -11.42 -18.43
C LYS A 87 -2.31 -10.81 -18.20
N LYS A 88 -3.19 -11.18 -19.13
CA LYS A 88 -4.57 -10.75 -19.41
C LYS A 88 -5.59 -11.33 -18.41
N ALA A 89 -6.73 -10.63 -18.23
CA ALA A 89 -8.12 -11.10 -18.43
C ALA A 89 -9.10 -10.14 -17.71
N ALA A 90 -9.86 -9.32 -18.43
CA ALA A 90 -11.24 -9.57 -18.88
C ALA A 90 -12.32 -8.99 -17.93
N ALA A 91 -12.91 -7.87 -18.32
CA ALA A 91 -14.28 -7.45 -17.97
C ALA A 91 -15.29 -8.22 -18.86
N PRO A 92 -16.64 -8.01 -18.86
CA PRO A 92 -17.48 -6.99 -18.18
C PRO A 92 -18.90 -7.47 -17.71
N ALA A 93 -19.68 -6.60 -17.03
CA ALA A 93 -21.15 -6.34 -17.20
C ALA A 93 -21.70 -5.56 -15.98
N LYS A 94 -22.07 -4.27 -16.06
CA LYS A 94 -23.35 -3.63 -16.51
C LYS A 94 -24.64 -3.96 -15.69
N LYS A 95 -25.14 -2.91 -14.99
CA LYS A 95 -26.55 -2.41 -14.86
C LYS A 95 -27.57 -3.37 -14.16
N THR A 96 -28.60 -2.99 -13.38
CA THR A 96 -29.41 -1.77 -13.17
C THR A 96 -30.38 -1.93 -11.97
N ALA A 97 -30.92 -0.79 -11.52
CA ALA A 97 -32.09 -0.46 -10.69
C ALA A 97 -33.16 -1.49 -10.23
N ALA A 98 -33.51 -1.34 -8.94
CA ALA A 98 -34.80 -1.40 -8.24
C ALA A 98 -36.04 -2.09 -8.86
N LYS A 99 -36.61 -3.04 -8.09
CA LYS A 99 -38.07 -3.28 -8.04
C LYS A 99 -38.49 -3.76 -6.65
N LYS A 100 -39.45 -3.04 -6.04
CA LYS A 100 -40.13 -3.35 -4.77
C LYS A 100 -41.02 -4.59 -4.92
N THR A 101 -41.17 -5.40 -3.88
CA THR A 101 -42.44 -6.08 -3.53
C THR A 101 -42.39 -6.77 -2.16
N ALA A 102 -43.42 -6.44 -1.36
CA ALA A 102 -44.18 -7.25 -0.38
C ALA A 102 -43.49 -8.07 0.73
N ALA A 103 -43.98 -7.78 1.95
CA ALA A 103 -43.67 -8.43 3.22
C ALA A 103 -44.06 -9.91 3.29
N LYS A 104 -43.24 -10.71 4.00
CA LYS A 104 -43.66 -11.85 4.81
C LYS A 104 -42.63 -12.09 5.94
N LYS A 105 -43.12 -12.03 7.18
CA LYS A 105 -42.40 -12.43 8.40
C LYS A 105 -42.00 -13.90 8.30
N ALA A 106 -40.73 -14.20 8.53
CA ALA A 106 -40.24 -15.53 8.88
C ALA A 106 -39.06 -15.41 9.86
N VAL A 107 -39.03 -16.36 10.79
CA VAL A 107 -38.29 -16.39 12.05
C VAL A 107 -36.77 -16.42 11.84
N ALA A 108 -36.05 -15.70 12.72
CA ALA A 108 -34.60 -15.63 12.77
C ALA A 108 -33.94 -17.02 12.89
N LYS A 109 -33.19 -17.41 11.85
CA LYS A 109 -32.09 -18.37 11.98
C LYS A 109 -30.79 -17.61 11.75
N LYS A 110 -29.96 -17.58 12.80
CA LYS A 110 -28.63 -16.99 12.89
C LYS A 110 -27.83 -17.32 11.62
N ALA A 111 -27.68 -16.35 10.73
CA ALA A 111 -26.82 -16.49 9.56
C ALA A 111 -25.38 -16.55 10.06
N GLN A 112 -24.84 -17.77 10.12
CA GLN A 112 -23.43 -18.01 10.43
C GLN A 112 -22.60 -17.30 9.37
N SER A 113 -22.02 -16.16 9.76
CA SER A 113 -21.10 -15.36 8.97
C SER A 113 -20.13 -16.28 8.24
N ARG A 114 -20.08 -16.14 6.90
CA ARG A 114 -19.17 -16.88 6.02
C ARG A 114 -17.74 -16.41 6.27
N ARG A 115 -17.16 -16.81 7.40
CA ARG A 115 -15.74 -16.61 7.65
C ARG A 115 -14.96 -17.58 6.74
N PRO A 116 -13.95 -17.09 6.01
CA PRO A 116 -13.07 -17.97 5.25
C PRO A 116 -12.42 -18.98 6.21
N LYS A 117 -12.39 -20.25 5.81
CA LYS A 117 -11.72 -21.30 6.59
C LYS A 117 -10.22 -21.03 6.56
N VAL A 118 -9.66 -20.70 7.72
CA VAL A 118 -8.21 -20.59 7.90
C VAL A 118 -7.67 -22.01 8.03
N THR A 119 -7.11 -22.54 6.95
CA THR A 119 -6.38 -23.83 6.97
C THR A 119 -4.95 -23.60 7.39
N THR A 120 -4.41 -24.51 8.20
CA THR A 120 -3.02 -24.42 8.67
C THR A 120 -2.04 -24.83 7.57
N VAL A 121 -0.79 -24.38 7.65
CA VAL A 121 0.27 -24.71 6.67
C VAL A 121 0.47 -26.22 6.52
N ALA A 122 0.33 -26.97 7.62
CA ALA A 122 0.41 -28.43 7.62
C ALA A 122 -0.71 -29.09 6.78
N GLU A 123 -1.91 -28.53 6.80
CA GLU A 123 -3.08 -29.02 6.05
C GLU A 123 -2.94 -28.75 4.54
N ILE A 124 -2.27 -27.65 4.18
CA ILE A 124 -1.96 -27.29 2.79
C ILE A 124 -0.91 -28.24 2.21
N GLU A 125 0.08 -28.67 3.00
CA GLU A 125 1.13 -29.57 2.54
C GLU A 125 0.61 -31.00 2.31
N GLN A 126 -0.29 -31.48 3.17
CA GLN A 126 -0.94 -32.79 2.99
C GLN A 126 -1.84 -32.84 1.75
N SER A 127 -2.51 -31.73 1.43
CA SER A 127 -3.37 -31.63 0.25
C SER A 127 -2.60 -31.65 -1.06
N LYS A 128 -1.31 -31.30 -1.05
CA LYS A 128 -0.43 -31.32 -2.24
C LYS A 128 0.24 -32.68 -2.50
N ARG A 129 0.15 -33.62 -1.56
CA ARG A 129 0.74 -34.97 -1.67
C ARG A 129 -0.25 -36.04 -2.18
N LYS A 130 -1.50 -35.64 -2.47
CA LYS A 130 -2.51 -36.47 -3.15
C LYS A 130 -2.56 -36.12 -4.63
#